data_AF-A0A2Z2K985-F1
#
_entry.id   AF-A0A2Z2K985-F1
#
_cell.length_a   1.000
_cell.length_b   1.000
_cell.length_c   1.000
_cell.angle_alpha   90.00
_cell.angle_beta   90.00
_cell.angle_gamma   90.00
#
_symmetry.space_group_name_H-M   'P 1'
#
loop_
_entity.id
_entity.type
_entity.pdbx_description
1 polymer ?
#
loop_
_entity_poly.entity_id
_entity_poly.type
_entity_poly.pdbx_seq_one_letter_code
_entity_poly.pdbx_strand_id
1 'polypeptide(L)'
;MSTAFSADISGQRIEVEIEPSTNYAPPVLSIRQQSGTFQLHADPDQLAEVEYAIRTYLEGIRYPETPDQQMILHAECHTAIEEGIA
;
A
#
# COMPACT_ATOMS: atom_id res chain seq x y z
N MET A 1 -25.19 25.95 5.61
CA MET A 1 -25.25 25.10 4.40
C MET A 1 -23.85 25.04 3.81
N SER A 2 -23.18 23.90 3.89
CA SER A 2 -21.85 23.73 3.30
C SER A 2 -21.99 22.72 2.15
N THR A 3 -21.74 23.17 0.93
CA THR A 3 -21.71 22.32 -0.27
C THR A 3 -20.29 21.85 -0.48
N ALA A 4 -20.03 20.56 -0.26
CA ALA A 4 -18.78 19.92 -0.67
C ALA A 4 -18.95 19.39 -2.10
N PHE A 5 -18.19 19.94 -3.04
CA PHE A 5 -18.12 19.44 -4.41
C PHE A 5 -17.02 18.37 -4.49
N SER A 6 -17.42 17.15 -4.85
CA SER A 6 -16.51 16.05 -5.19
C SER A 6 -16.70 15.75 -6.67
N ALA A 7 -15.76 16.19 -7.51
CA ALA A 7 -15.70 15.78 -8.91
C ALA A 7 -14.74 14.58 -9.01
N ASP A 8 -15.30 13.37 -9.04
CA ASP A 8 -14.58 12.15 -9.39
C ASP A 8 -14.77 11.89 -10.88
N ILE A 9 -13.69 12.05 -11.66
CA ILE A 9 -13.70 11.92 -13.13
C ILE A 9 -13.17 10.54 -13.59
N SER A 10 -13.07 9.55 -12.69
CA SER A 10 -12.78 8.16 -13.08
C SER A 10 -13.71 7.10 -12.44
N GLY A 11 -14.39 7.43 -11.34
CA GLY A 11 -15.72 6.94 -10.96
C GLY A 11 -15.86 5.50 -10.44
N GLN A 12 -14.84 4.64 -10.50
CA GLN A 12 -14.92 3.29 -9.91
C GLN A 12 -14.43 3.30 -8.47
N ARG A 13 -15.33 3.71 -7.57
CA ARG A 13 -15.12 3.60 -6.13
C ARG A 13 -15.10 2.12 -5.76
N ILE A 14 -13.95 1.67 -5.27
CA ILE A 14 -13.82 0.37 -4.60
C ILE A 14 -13.91 0.59 -3.10
N GLU A 15 -14.62 -0.28 -2.41
CA GLU A 15 -14.68 -0.29 -0.95
C GLU A 15 -14.09 -1.60 -0.46
N VAL A 16 -13.11 -1.50 0.44
CA VAL A 16 -12.37 -2.64 0.97
C VAL A 16 -12.54 -2.63 2.48
N GLU A 17 -13.02 -3.74 3.03
CA GLU A 17 -13.26 -3.92 4.46
C GLU A 17 -12.77 -5.31 4.89
N ILE A 18 -12.24 -5.40 6.10
CA ILE A 18 -11.95 -6.68 6.74
C ILE A 18 -12.93 -6.86 7.90
N GLU A 19 -13.81 -7.84 7.76
CA GLU A 19 -14.66 -8.28 8.87
C GLU A 19 -13.82 -9.18 9.78
N PRO A 20 -13.66 -8.84 11.07
CA PRO A 20 -12.87 -9.63 11.98
C PRO A 20 -13.50 -11.01 12.19
N SER A 21 -12.68 -11.99 12.59
CA SER A 21 -13.18 -13.32 12.88
C SER A 21 -14.20 -13.31 14.02
N THR A 22 -15.12 -14.26 13.96
CA THR A 22 -16.05 -14.55 15.04
C THR A 22 -15.77 -15.95 15.60
N ASN A 23 -16.44 -16.33 16.68
CA ASN A 23 -16.32 -17.68 17.24
C ASN A 23 -16.70 -18.80 16.25
N TYR A 24 -17.37 -18.47 15.14
CA TYR A 24 -17.92 -19.43 14.19
C TYR A 24 -17.47 -19.20 12.74
N ALA A 25 -16.68 -18.16 12.47
CA ALA A 25 -16.24 -17.82 11.11
C ALA A 25 -14.85 -17.19 11.10
N PRO A 26 -14.00 -17.53 10.11
CA PRO A 26 -12.71 -16.86 9.88
C PRO A 26 -12.94 -15.40 9.46
N PRO A 27 -11.89 -14.56 9.51
CA PRO A 27 -12.00 -13.19 9.01
C PRO A 27 -12.29 -13.18 7.51
N VAL A 28 -12.97 -12.12 7.07
CA VAL A 28 -13.42 -11.99 5.68
C VAL A 28 -12.93 -10.66 5.10
N LEU A 29 -12.15 -10.75 4.02
CA LEU A 29 -11.82 -9.58 3.20
C LEU A 29 -12.93 -9.38 2.17
N SER A 30 -13.67 -8.28 2.32
CA SER A 30 -14.76 -7.87 1.43
C SER A 30 -14.30 -6.74 0.53
N ILE A 31 -14.38 -6.94 -0.79
CA ILE A 31 -14.10 -5.93 -1.82
C ILE A 31 -15.37 -5.69 -2.60
N ARG A 32 -15.97 -4.51 -2.40
CA ARG A 32 -17.17 -4.06 -3.12
C ARG A 32 -16.80 -3.11 -4.25
N GLN A 33 -17.29 -3.43 -5.44
CA GLN A 33 -17.16 -2.63 -6.65
C GLN A 33 -18.55 -2.44 -7.28
N GLN A 34 -18.64 -1.56 -8.29
CA GLN A 34 -19.89 -1.36 -9.04
C GLN A 34 -20.40 -2.64 -9.71
N SER A 35 -19.49 -3.52 -10.13
CA SER A 35 -19.80 -4.77 -10.83
C SER A 35 -20.15 -5.93 -9.91
N GLY A 36 -19.92 -5.82 -8.61
CA GLY A 36 -20.17 -6.90 -7.66
C GLY A 36 -19.34 -6.81 -6.39
N THR A 37 -19.53 -7.79 -5.52
CA THR A 37 -18.75 -7.95 -4.29
C THR A 37 -17.97 -9.24 -4.35
N PHE A 38 -16.68 -9.16 -4.04
CA PHE A 38 -15.81 -10.30 -3.85
C PHE A 38 -15.54 -10.46 -2.35
N GLN A 39 -15.68 -11.69 -1.84
CA GLN A 39 -15.42 -12.01 -0.45
C GLN A 39 -14.40 -13.15 -0.39
N LEU A 40 -13.35 -12.92 0.39
CA LEU A 40 -12.32 -13.92 0.66
C LEU A 40 -12.37 -14.28 2.14
N HIS A 41 -12.82 -15.50 2.43
CA HIS A 41 -12.68 -16.11 3.75
C HIS A 41 -11.26 -16.65 3.85
N ALA A 42 -10.44 -16.03 4.69
CA ALA A 42 -9.02 -16.34 4.79
C ALA A 42 -8.56 -16.20 6.23
N ASP A 43 -7.69 -17.12 6.66
CA ASP A 43 -7.06 -17.02 7.97
C ASP A 43 -6.06 -15.84 8.03
N PRO A 44 -5.68 -15.36 9.22
CA PRO A 44 -4.78 -14.21 9.36
C PRO A 44 -3.47 -14.34 8.56
N ASP A 45 -2.89 -15.53 8.49
CA ASP A 45 -1.66 -15.80 7.72
C ASP A 45 -1.87 -15.57 6.21
N GLN A 46 -3.03 -15.98 5.68
CA GLN A 46 -3.37 -15.78 4.28
C GLN A 46 -3.66 -14.31 3.98
N LEU A 47 -4.29 -13.58 4.91
CA LEU A 47 -4.47 -12.13 4.78
C LEU A 47 -3.13 -11.37 4.83
N ALA A 48 -2.16 -11.86 5.61
CA ALA A 48 -0.81 -11.31 5.63
C ALA A 48 -0.08 -11.50 4.29
N GLU A 49 -0.27 -12.63 3.61
CA GLU A 49 0.28 -12.82 2.26
C GLU A 49 -0.34 -11.86 1.23
N VAL A 50 -1.65 -11.60 1.33
CA VAL A 50 -2.32 -10.60 0.48
C VAL A 50 -1.76 -9.20 0.75
N GLU A 51 -1.58 -8.84 2.02
CA GLU A 51 -0.98 -7.58 2.44
C GLU A 51 0.45 -7.42 1.90
N TYR A 52 1.27 -8.45 2.05
CA TYR A 52 2.65 -8.47 1.57
C TYR A 52 2.72 -8.30 0.05
N ALA A 53 1.88 -8.99 -0.71
CA ALA A 53 1.84 -8.87 -2.17
C ALA A 53 1.43 -7.45 -2.61
N ILE A 54 0.42 -6.86 -1.98
CA ILE A 54 -0.01 -5.48 -2.25
C ILE A 54 1.11 -4.50 -1.91
N ARG A 55 1.71 -4.63 -0.73
CA ARG A 55 2.80 -3.76 -0.27
C ARG A 55 3.99 -3.83 -1.21
N THR A 56 4.44 -5.04 -1.57
CA THR A 56 5.55 -5.26 -2.49
C THR A 56 5.28 -4.61 -3.85
N TYR A 57 4.07 -4.76 -4.38
CA TYR A 57 3.68 -4.08 -5.63
C TYR A 57 3.72 -2.56 -5.48
N LEU A 58 3.15 -2.02 -4.39
CA LEU A 58 3.13 -0.58 -4.11
C LEU A 58 4.53 0.00 -3.93
N GLU A 59 5.44 -0.73 -3.29
CA GLU A 59 6.85 -0.39 -3.16
C GLU A 59 7.58 -0.45 -4.50
N GLY A 60 7.24 -1.39 -5.38
CA GLY A 60 7.82 -1.48 -6.72
C GLY A 60 7.36 -0.39 -7.69
N ILE A 61 6.16 0.17 -7.51
CA ILE A 61 5.66 1.31 -8.31
C ILE A 61 6.03 2.66 -7.70
N ARG A 62 6.32 2.72 -6.39
CA ARG A 62 7.05 3.85 -5.82
C ARG A 62 8.41 3.81 -6.50
N TYR A 63 8.68 4.82 -7.34
CA TYR A 63 9.95 4.94 -8.05
C TYR A 63 11.11 4.55 -7.12
N PRO A 64 12.10 3.75 -7.57
CA PRO A 64 13.39 3.75 -6.90
C PRO A 64 13.78 5.22 -6.78
N GLU A 65 14.09 5.66 -5.56
CA GLU A 65 14.54 7.01 -5.23
C GLU A 65 15.24 7.61 -6.44
N THR A 66 14.72 8.72 -6.96
CA THR A 66 15.22 9.36 -8.20
C THR A 66 16.75 9.27 -8.22
N PRO A 67 17.41 8.91 -9.35
CA PRO A 67 18.86 8.65 -9.40
C PRO A 67 19.71 9.68 -8.65
N ASP A 68 19.22 10.92 -8.60
CA ASP A 68 19.76 12.04 -7.82
C ASP A 68 19.93 11.75 -6.32
N GLN A 69 18.99 11.06 -5.66
CA GLN A 69 19.06 10.74 -4.23
C GLN A 69 20.14 9.69 -3.91
N GLN A 70 20.30 8.67 -4.76
CA GLN A 70 21.41 7.73 -4.65
C GLN A 70 22.74 8.43 -4.95
N MET A 71 22.80 9.31 -5.96
CA MET A 71 24.00 10.10 -6.24
C MET A 71 24.36 11.06 -5.09
N ILE A 72 23.38 11.69 -4.44
CA ILE A 72 23.59 12.55 -3.27
C ILE A 72 24.12 11.72 -2.09
N LEU A 73 23.52 10.56 -1.79
CA LEU A 73 23.99 9.67 -0.73
C LEU A 73 25.41 9.16 -1.00
N HIS A 74 25.73 8.83 -2.26
CA HIS A 74 27.07 8.41 -2.66
C HIS A 74 28.10 9.54 -2.51
N ALA A 75 27.74 10.77 -2.88
CA ALA A 75 28.59 11.94 -2.73
C ALA A 75 28.83 12.27 -1.24
N GLU A 76 27.81 12.18 -0.40
CA GLU A 76 27.91 12.38 1.05
C GLU A 76 28.79 11.30 1.72
N CYS A 77 28.59 10.03 1.38
CA CYS A 77 29.45 8.95 1.85
C CYS A 77 30.92 9.13 1.44
N HIS A 78 31.17 9.54 0.20
CA HIS A 78 32.53 9.75 -0.29
C HIS A 78 33.21 10.91 0.47
N THR A 79 32.48 12.01 0.66
CA THR A 79 32.98 13.19 1.38
C THR A 79 33.31 12.85 2.85
N ALA A 80 32.47 12.07 3.53
CA ALA A 80 32.71 11.66 4.92
C ALA A 80 33.97 10.77 5.07
N ILE A 81 34.25 9.92 4.08
CA ILE A 81 35.47 9.09 4.05
C ILE A 81 36.72 9.97 3.82
N GLU A 82 36.63 10.97 2.94
CA GLU A 82 37.73 11.91 2.68
C GLU A 82 38.02 12.84 3.87
N GLU A 83 36.98 13.25 4.61
CA GLU A 83 37.12 14.10 5.80
C GLU A 83 37.56 13.33 7.07
N GLY A 84 37.72 12.01 6.99
CA GLY A 84 38.26 11.19 8.09
C GLY A 84 37.35 11.12 9.31
N ILE A 85 36.04 11.31 9.12
CA ILE A 85 34.99 11.20 10.14
C ILE A 85 34.34 9.82 10.05
N ALA A 86 35.09 8.78 10.41
CA ALA A 86 34.60 7.41 10.57
C ALA A 86 34.99 6.83 11.93
#